data_AF-A0AAN6YE77-F1
#
_entry.id   AF-A0AAN6YE77-F1
#
_cell.length_a   1.000
_cell.length_b   1.000
_cell.length_c   1.000
_cell.angle_alpha   90.00
_cell.angle_beta   90.00
_cell.angle_gamma   90.00
#
_symmetry.space_group_name_H-M   'P 1'
#
loop_
_entity.id
_entity.type
_entity.pdbx_description
1 polymer ?
#
loop_
_entity_poly.entity_id
_entity_poly.type
_entity_poly.pdbx_seq_one_letter_code
_entity_poly.pdbx_strand_id
1 'polypeptide(L)'
;MVTCNSGGYGVNAATQQYCTADDPNICFSIAVPSSSANAGSGNIYFQISAPTTYQWVALGTGSRMTGSNIFLVYQDGSGNLTVSPRLGTQYVEPQLDTSSTAAKLTLLAGSGVQDGKMIANIRCANCETWSGGSMSLTSSANWISAWKRGSSLSTTAKDASISKHDSTDRFSLDMSTASISSDSNPFLRDSTAGSGSGSGTGAGSGTGSGSGSGSGSNTGSGFTQEEGSLISAKVLVAHGIIMALVMAILYPLGSLLMPLLGNWKVHAAWQTVSFILMWVGFGIGVKCALDRESLFKQAHTILGTVVVCLMFIQPILGFVHHRHFVAHQSRGMVSYAHIWYGRALLVLGVVNGGLGLQLSDERDSLKIAYSVIAAIVFFLYFAAKLWSTFQKKQRGIPKQVNSPRSRSSVDHPRRPYQEGKRRDAAASSRQLESVDATLHSPELRDTNTALLSTIQGARKAVASVSRLAQTQMRTFIAPTVTRRADFVQELYLKELKAYKPAPIKDSDAAGQVATFNLPKTPKSPEETDLASSLKEYESMAVEVEGQAAADAGQPAAVVEDWLVEEEEDDAHHGH
;
A
#
# COMPACT_ATOMS: atom_id res chain seq x y z
N MET A 1 13.36 55.17 -40.16
CA MET A 1 14.49 55.19 -39.19
C MET A 1 13.90 55.61 -37.85
N VAL A 2 13.51 54.67 -37.00
CA VAL A 2 12.87 54.94 -35.71
C VAL A 2 13.80 54.41 -34.62
N THR A 3 14.24 55.31 -33.74
CA THR A 3 15.16 55.02 -32.65
C THR A 3 14.44 54.21 -31.56
N CYS A 4 14.98 53.03 -31.22
CA CYS A 4 14.56 52.33 -30.01
C CYS A 4 15.16 53.04 -28.79
N ASN A 5 14.31 53.63 -27.97
CA ASN A 5 14.73 54.16 -26.67
C ASN A 5 14.81 53.00 -25.67
N SER A 6 16.00 52.75 -25.12
CA SER A 6 16.24 51.68 -24.15
C SER A 6 15.68 52.05 -22.78
N GLY A 7 14.36 51.89 -22.60
CA GLY A 7 13.70 51.98 -21.31
C GLY A 7 14.18 50.85 -20.39
N GLY A 8 15.19 51.11 -19.58
CA GLY A 8 15.65 50.18 -18.55
C GLY A 8 14.55 49.95 -17.51
N TYR A 9 14.11 48.71 -17.37
CA TYR A 9 13.26 48.30 -16.25
C TYR A 9 14.08 48.39 -14.97
N GLY A 10 13.87 49.44 -14.19
CA GLY A 10 14.47 49.59 -12.87
C GLY A 10 13.95 48.49 -11.95
N VAL A 11 14.80 47.52 -11.63
CA VAL A 11 14.52 46.52 -10.59
C VAL A 11 14.47 47.28 -9.26
N ASN A 12 13.28 47.42 -8.67
CA ASN A 12 13.13 48.08 -7.39
C ASN A 12 13.89 47.27 -6.32
N ALA A 13 14.94 47.87 -5.77
CA ALA A 13 15.79 47.25 -4.76
C ALA A 13 14.98 47.04 -3.47
N ALA A 14 14.57 45.79 -3.21
CA ALA A 14 13.64 45.46 -2.15
C ALA A 14 13.96 44.11 -1.50
N THR A 15 13.77 44.05 -0.19
CA THR A 15 13.72 42.78 0.55
C THR A 15 12.54 41.96 0.05
N GLN A 16 12.79 40.75 -0.43
CA GLN A 16 11.74 39.84 -0.91
C GLN A 16 11.20 39.01 0.27
N GLN A 17 9.88 38.88 0.41
CA GLN A 17 9.24 38.08 1.47
C GLN A 17 8.40 36.92 0.90
N TYR A 18 8.54 35.76 1.53
CA TYR A 18 7.78 34.55 1.28
C TYR A 18 7.19 34.03 2.61
N CYS A 19 5.92 33.66 2.64
CA CYS A 19 5.28 33.02 3.79
C CYS A 19 4.73 31.65 3.37
N THR A 20 4.82 30.66 4.24
CA THR A 20 4.51 29.27 3.89
C THR A 20 3.01 29.06 3.68
N ALA A 21 2.65 28.15 2.79
CA ALA A 21 1.24 27.84 2.52
C ALA A 21 0.58 27.04 3.67
N ASP A 22 1.37 26.24 4.40
CA ASP A 22 0.92 25.42 5.53
C ASP A 22 0.61 26.25 6.79
N ASP A 23 1.41 27.30 7.07
CA ASP A 23 1.16 28.27 8.13
C ASP A 23 1.60 29.68 7.66
N PRO A 24 0.65 30.59 7.35
CA PRO A 24 0.99 31.93 6.86
C PRO A 24 1.66 32.82 7.91
N ASN A 25 1.81 32.35 9.16
CA ASN A 25 2.57 33.06 10.19
C ASN A 25 4.07 32.77 10.16
N ILE A 26 4.51 31.73 9.43
CA ILE A 26 5.92 31.44 9.16
C ILE A 26 6.32 32.17 7.89
N CYS A 27 7.18 33.17 8.02
CA CYS A 27 7.64 34.01 6.93
C CYS A 27 9.17 34.11 6.92
N PHE A 28 9.71 34.11 5.70
CA PHE A 28 11.11 34.29 5.38
C PHE A 28 11.26 35.55 4.55
N SER A 29 12.23 36.40 4.88
CA SER A 29 12.56 37.56 4.05
C SER A 29 14.03 37.52 3.69
N ILE A 30 14.38 37.81 2.44
CA ILE A 30 15.73 37.65 1.89
C ILE A 30 16.14 38.93 1.16
N ALA A 31 17.39 39.34 1.35
CA ALA A 31 18.00 40.48 0.69
C ALA A 31 19.50 40.25 0.46
N VAL A 32 20.03 40.73 -0.67
CA VAL A 32 21.44 40.61 -1.06
C VAL A 32 21.97 41.99 -1.43
N PRO A 33 23.04 42.49 -0.82
CA PRO A 33 23.68 43.73 -1.24
C PRO A 33 24.15 43.65 -2.69
N SER A 34 23.93 44.71 -3.45
CA SER A 34 24.40 44.82 -4.84
C SER A 34 25.91 44.61 -4.97
N SER A 35 26.69 44.99 -3.95
CA SER A 35 28.12 44.67 -3.83
C SER A 35 28.39 43.17 -3.82
N SER A 36 27.64 42.40 -3.03
CA SER A 36 27.78 40.94 -2.92
C SER A 36 27.27 40.23 -4.17
N ALA A 37 26.16 40.70 -4.75
CA ALA A 37 25.62 40.21 -6.01
C ALA A 37 26.62 40.40 -7.17
N ASN A 38 27.20 41.60 -7.30
CA ASN A 38 28.20 41.91 -8.33
C ASN A 38 29.51 41.15 -8.15
N ALA A 39 29.93 40.88 -6.91
CA ALA A 39 31.12 40.10 -6.59
C ALA A 39 30.90 38.57 -6.63
N GLY A 40 29.65 38.11 -6.77
CA GLY A 40 29.27 36.70 -6.66
C GLY A 40 29.52 36.06 -5.30
N SER A 41 29.89 36.86 -4.28
CA SER A 41 30.26 36.42 -2.94
C SER A 41 30.15 37.58 -1.94
N GLY A 42 29.90 37.27 -0.67
CA GLY A 42 29.84 38.28 0.39
C GLY A 42 28.66 38.09 1.35
N ASN A 43 28.16 39.21 1.88
CA ASN A 43 27.07 39.19 2.84
C ASN A 43 25.74 38.90 2.14
N ILE A 44 24.93 38.03 2.75
CA ILE A 44 23.49 37.94 2.50
C ILE A 44 22.74 38.21 3.79
N TYR A 45 21.55 38.78 3.68
CA TYR A 45 20.67 39.10 4.80
C TYR A 45 19.38 38.31 4.67
N PHE A 46 18.97 37.65 5.75
CA PHE A 46 17.66 37.00 5.80
C PHE A 46 17.00 37.14 7.18
N GLN A 47 15.68 37.26 7.19
CA GLN A 47 14.85 37.22 8.38
C GLN A 47 14.07 35.91 8.42
N ILE A 48 14.04 35.27 9.58
CA ILE A 48 13.11 34.18 9.89
C ILE A 48 12.11 34.72 10.92
N SER A 49 10.82 34.67 10.62
CA SER A 49 9.73 35.13 11.50
C SER A 49 8.70 34.02 11.67
N ALA A 50 8.43 33.61 12.91
CA ALA A 50 7.48 32.53 13.21
C ALA A 50 6.87 32.67 14.61
N PRO A 51 5.67 32.11 14.87
CA PRO A 51 5.09 32.07 16.22
C PRO A 51 5.96 31.34 17.25
N THR A 52 5.89 31.78 18.51
CA THR A 52 6.55 31.15 19.67
C THR A 52 6.00 29.76 20.04
N THR A 53 4.90 29.33 19.40
CA THR A 53 4.36 27.96 19.48
C THR A 53 5.20 26.93 18.70
N TYR A 54 6.18 27.40 17.91
CA TYR A 54 7.20 26.58 17.29
C TYR A 54 8.43 26.45 18.21
N GLN A 55 8.82 25.21 18.48
CA GLN A 55 10.02 24.86 19.24
C GLN A 55 11.29 25.33 18.51
N TRP A 56 11.29 25.13 17.19
CA TRP A 56 12.35 25.57 16.28
C TRP A 56 11.81 25.78 14.86
N VAL A 57 12.45 26.66 14.10
CA VAL A 57 12.21 26.91 12.67
C VAL A 57 13.57 27.01 11.96
N ALA A 58 13.66 26.48 10.75
CA ALA A 58 14.85 26.52 9.93
C ALA A 58 14.55 27.01 8.51
N LEU A 59 15.48 27.82 7.99
CA LEU A 59 15.63 28.12 6.56
C LEU A 59 16.94 27.47 6.10
N GLY A 60 17.08 27.09 4.84
CA GLY A 60 18.34 26.60 4.30
C GLY A 60 18.46 26.76 2.80
N THR A 61 19.69 26.75 2.30
CA THR A 61 20.00 26.87 0.86
C THR A 61 20.33 25.51 0.26
N GLY A 62 19.85 25.28 -0.96
CA GLY A 62 19.87 23.99 -1.65
C GLY A 62 18.46 23.50 -1.99
N SER A 63 18.36 22.35 -2.68
CA SER A 63 17.09 21.79 -3.15
C SER A 63 16.54 20.64 -2.29
N ARG A 64 17.28 20.14 -1.31
CA ARG A 64 16.87 19.06 -0.40
C ARG A 64 17.72 19.08 0.87
N MET A 65 17.24 18.42 1.92
CA MET A 65 17.94 18.34 3.21
C MET A 65 19.38 17.81 3.05
N THR A 66 19.58 16.72 2.30
CA THR A 66 20.92 16.21 1.95
C THR A 66 21.69 17.21 1.08
N GLY A 67 22.86 17.64 1.55
CA GLY A 67 23.73 18.63 0.89
C GLY A 67 23.35 20.09 1.15
N SER A 68 22.32 20.40 1.94
CA SER A 68 21.93 21.79 2.23
C SER A 68 22.71 22.43 3.38
N ASN A 69 22.83 23.77 3.30
CA ASN A 69 23.29 24.63 4.38
C ASN A 69 22.06 25.12 5.16
N ILE A 70 21.97 24.77 6.44
CA ILE A 70 20.76 24.93 7.25
C ILE A 70 20.99 25.97 8.35
N PHE A 71 20.09 26.94 8.44
CA PHE A 71 20.08 28.03 9.40
C PHE A 71 18.94 27.79 10.40
N LEU A 72 19.26 27.06 11.48
CA LEU A 72 18.30 26.66 12.49
C LEU A 72 18.16 27.76 13.56
N VAL A 73 16.92 28.11 13.91
CA VAL A 73 16.56 29.14 14.89
C VAL A 73 15.62 28.57 15.95
N TYR A 74 15.89 28.90 17.21
CA TYR A 74 15.03 28.64 18.37
C TYR A 74 15.28 29.68 19.46
N GLN A 75 14.40 29.74 20.44
CA GLN A 75 14.48 30.71 21.54
C GLN A 75 15.54 30.29 22.56
N ASP A 76 16.26 31.26 23.12
CA ASP A 76 17.36 31.04 24.06
C ASP A 76 16.90 30.88 25.53
N GLY A 77 15.63 31.15 25.82
CA GLY A 77 15.02 31.11 27.15
C GLY A 77 15.05 32.44 27.91
N SER A 78 15.77 33.44 27.41
CA SER A 78 15.92 34.79 27.98
C SER A 78 15.22 35.88 27.16
N GLY A 79 14.38 35.51 26.20
CA GLY A 79 13.69 36.42 25.29
C GLY A 79 14.47 36.76 24.00
N ASN A 80 15.64 36.16 23.80
CA ASN A 80 16.44 36.27 22.58
C ASN A 80 16.46 34.92 21.85
N LEU A 81 17.24 34.82 20.76
CA LEU A 81 17.25 33.65 19.87
C LEU A 81 18.66 33.09 19.68
N THR A 82 18.72 31.77 19.56
CA THR A 82 19.91 31.02 19.19
C THR A 82 19.86 30.69 17.72
N VAL A 83 20.95 30.98 17.00
CA VAL A 83 21.12 30.64 15.58
C VAL A 83 22.25 29.63 15.44
N SER A 84 21.94 28.48 14.83
CA SER A 84 22.86 27.37 14.60
C SER A 84 23.05 27.14 13.09
N PRO A 85 24.28 27.29 12.55
CA PRO A 85 24.61 26.75 11.23
C PRO A 85 24.70 25.22 11.31
N ARG A 86 24.03 24.51 10.41
CA ARG A 86 24.05 23.04 10.36
C ARG A 86 24.20 22.55 8.93
N LEU A 87 24.90 21.42 8.77
CA LEU A 87 25.05 20.77 7.47
C LEU A 87 24.11 19.57 7.39
N GLY A 88 23.22 19.56 6.40
CA GLY A 88 22.40 18.39 6.11
C GLY A 88 23.22 17.34 5.37
N THR A 89 23.61 16.25 6.02
CA THR A 89 24.43 15.19 5.41
C THR A 89 23.59 14.03 4.86
N GLN A 90 22.45 13.74 5.50
CA GLN A 90 21.44 12.75 5.12
C GLN A 90 20.07 13.18 5.71
N TYR A 91 19.04 12.35 5.56
CA TYR A 91 17.76 12.47 6.28
C TYR A 91 17.87 11.98 7.74
N VAL A 92 18.78 12.60 8.49
CA VAL A 92 19.03 12.40 9.94
C VAL A 92 19.13 13.78 10.60
N GLU A 93 19.20 13.85 11.94
CA GLU A 93 19.35 15.15 12.62
C GLU A 93 20.61 15.89 12.10
N PRO A 94 20.48 17.06 11.44
CA PRO A 94 21.63 17.85 11.04
C PRO A 94 22.41 18.25 12.29
N GLN A 95 23.72 18.10 12.26
CA GLN A 95 24.60 18.49 13.37
C GLN A 95 25.13 19.90 13.16
N LEU A 96 25.58 20.54 14.25
CA LEU A 96 26.27 21.84 14.18
C LEU A 96 27.47 21.72 13.23
N ASP A 97 27.54 22.60 12.23
CA ASP A 97 28.69 22.64 11.33
C ASP A 97 29.86 23.35 12.00
N THR A 98 30.94 22.61 12.22
CA THR A 98 32.20 23.10 12.81
C THR A 98 33.35 23.11 11.79
N SER A 99 33.05 22.91 10.50
CA SER A 99 34.05 22.95 9.43
C SER A 99 34.56 24.38 9.19
N SER A 100 35.70 24.51 8.51
CA SER A 100 36.21 25.81 8.05
C SER A 100 35.29 26.50 7.03
N THR A 101 34.37 25.75 6.43
CA THR A 101 33.35 26.18 5.47
C THR A 101 31.98 26.47 6.10
N ALA A 102 31.84 26.31 7.42
CA ALA A 102 30.57 26.55 8.11
C ALA A 102 30.04 27.98 7.87
N ALA A 103 28.71 28.12 7.84
CA ALA A 103 28.05 29.41 7.63
C ALA A 103 28.35 30.38 8.79
N LYS A 104 28.95 31.53 8.46
CA LYS A 104 29.32 32.60 9.40
C LYS A 104 28.10 33.47 9.71
N LEU A 105 27.18 32.91 10.48
CA LEU A 105 25.93 33.55 10.87
C LEU A 105 26.15 34.56 12.00
N THR A 106 25.65 35.78 11.82
CA THR A 106 25.56 36.83 12.84
C THR A 106 24.10 37.18 13.06
N LEU A 107 23.60 37.06 14.30
CA LEU A 107 22.28 37.59 14.68
C LEU A 107 22.39 39.12 14.81
N LEU A 108 21.46 39.84 14.20
CA LEU A 108 21.49 41.30 14.06
C LEU A 108 20.48 41.97 15.00
N ALA A 109 20.61 43.29 15.15
CA ALA A 109 19.64 44.12 15.86
C ALA A 109 18.21 43.95 15.30
N GLY A 110 17.21 44.13 16.18
CA GLY A 110 15.80 43.84 15.87
C GLY A 110 15.45 42.34 15.88
N SER A 111 16.36 41.48 16.35
CA SER A 111 16.06 40.08 16.62
C SER A 111 15.62 39.86 18.06
N GLY A 112 14.76 38.86 18.30
CA GLY A 112 14.32 38.46 19.63
C GLY A 112 12.93 37.82 19.61
N VAL A 113 12.35 37.68 20.81
CA VAL A 113 10.94 37.28 20.99
C VAL A 113 10.09 38.52 21.26
N GLN A 114 9.17 38.83 20.35
CA GLN A 114 8.26 39.97 20.45
C GLN A 114 6.89 39.64 19.84
N ASP A 115 5.82 40.19 20.38
CA ASP A 115 4.43 40.03 19.88
C ASP A 115 4.01 38.56 19.66
N GLY A 116 4.51 37.65 20.51
CA GLY A 116 4.26 36.21 20.40
C GLY A 116 4.98 35.52 19.24
N LYS A 117 5.90 36.20 18.54
CA LYS A 117 6.75 35.67 17.48
C LYS A 117 8.22 35.69 17.87
N MET A 118 8.99 34.73 17.35
CA MET A 118 10.44 34.82 17.26
C MET A 118 10.82 35.42 15.90
N ILE A 119 11.61 36.48 15.92
CA ILE A 119 12.10 37.19 14.74
C ILE A 119 13.64 37.15 14.79
N ALA A 120 14.27 36.48 13.82
CA ALA A 120 15.73 36.42 13.70
C ALA A 120 16.18 37.13 12.44
N ASN A 121 16.77 38.32 12.60
CA ASN A 121 17.46 39.05 11.54
C ASN A 121 18.90 38.53 11.47
N ILE A 122 19.29 37.90 10.37
CA ILE A 122 20.57 37.19 10.25
C ILE A 122 21.35 37.74 9.07
N ARG A 123 22.64 38.01 9.29
CA ARG A 123 23.65 38.17 8.24
C ARG A 123 24.45 36.88 8.13
N CYS A 124 24.64 36.37 6.92
CA CYS A 124 25.65 35.35 6.64
C CYS A 124 26.72 35.91 5.70
N ALA A 125 27.99 35.73 6.05
CA ALA A 125 29.12 36.33 5.34
C ALA A 125 29.81 35.41 4.30
N ASN A 126 29.32 34.17 4.13
CA ASN A 126 29.87 33.15 3.22
C ASN A 126 28.84 32.06 2.85
N CYS A 127 27.57 32.43 2.66
CA CYS A 127 26.51 31.44 2.40
C CYS A 127 26.33 31.08 0.92
N GLU A 128 27.06 31.74 0.01
CA GLU A 128 27.08 31.42 -1.41
C GLU A 128 27.72 30.05 -1.71
N THR A 129 28.62 29.56 -0.86
CA THR A 129 29.30 28.25 -0.99
C THR A 129 29.44 27.54 0.36
N TRP A 130 29.32 26.21 0.37
CA TRP A 130 29.48 25.39 1.59
C TRP A 130 29.89 23.94 1.22
N SER A 131 30.18 23.10 2.22
CA SER A 131 30.58 21.70 2.04
C SER A 131 29.43 20.76 1.66
N GLY A 132 28.67 21.13 0.64
CA GLY A 132 27.49 20.40 0.13
C GLY A 132 26.89 21.01 -1.15
N GLY A 133 27.25 22.25 -1.48
CA GLY A 133 26.76 22.92 -2.68
C GLY A 133 27.14 24.40 -2.74
N SER A 134 26.48 25.12 -3.64
CA SER A 134 26.59 26.56 -3.81
C SER A 134 25.25 27.14 -4.26
N MET A 135 25.09 28.46 -4.15
CA MET A 135 23.94 29.18 -4.72
C MET A 135 24.39 30.43 -5.47
N SER A 136 23.60 30.85 -6.45
CA SER A 136 23.78 32.14 -7.12
C SER A 136 23.32 33.30 -6.24
N LEU A 137 23.96 34.45 -6.36
CA LEU A 137 23.52 35.72 -5.76
C LEU A 137 22.81 36.65 -6.77
N THR A 138 22.72 36.25 -8.04
CA THR A 138 22.21 37.09 -9.16
C THR A 138 21.14 36.42 -10.01
N SER A 139 20.77 35.18 -9.71
CA SER A 139 19.76 34.40 -10.44
C SER A 139 18.96 33.52 -9.49
N SER A 140 18.09 32.64 -10.00
CA SER A 140 17.34 31.68 -9.18
C SER A 140 18.26 30.85 -8.28
N ALA A 141 17.98 30.90 -6.98
CA ALA A 141 18.57 30.06 -5.93
C ALA A 141 17.47 29.23 -5.26
N ASN A 142 17.76 27.96 -4.97
CA ASN A 142 16.83 27.06 -4.30
C ASN A 142 16.96 27.17 -2.78
N TRP A 143 15.80 27.17 -2.11
CA TRP A 143 15.67 27.27 -0.67
C TRP A 143 14.74 26.16 -0.16
N ILE A 144 15.05 25.68 1.04
CA ILE A 144 14.21 24.77 1.81
C ILE A 144 13.88 25.41 3.15
N SER A 145 12.74 25.05 3.72
CA SER A 145 12.38 25.42 5.08
C SER A 145 11.75 24.26 5.83
N ALA A 146 11.86 24.26 7.15
CA ALA A 146 11.37 23.21 8.02
C ALA A 146 11.04 23.77 9.41
N TRP A 147 10.06 23.19 10.09
CA TRP A 147 9.65 23.69 11.42
C TRP A 147 9.04 22.60 12.30
N LYS A 148 9.08 22.83 13.62
CA LYS A 148 8.48 21.94 14.61
C LYS A 148 7.67 22.69 15.66
N ARG A 149 6.43 22.29 15.90
CA ARG A 149 5.60 22.77 17.02
C ARG A 149 6.02 22.10 18.32
N GLY A 150 5.98 22.86 19.41
CA GLY A 150 6.33 22.37 20.73
C GLY A 150 6.76 23.49 21.68
N SER A 151 7.13 23.13 22.90
CA SER A 151 7.74 24.05 23.85
C SER A 151 9.13 24.49 23.38
N SER A 152 9.45 25.77 23.58
CA SER A 152 10.77 26.36 23.38
C SER A 152 11.91 25.48 23.93
N LEU A 153 12.99 25.33 23.17
CA LEU A 153 14.23 24.66 23.63
C LEU A 153 14.93 25.43 24.77
N SER A 154 14.69 26.74 24.88
CA SER A 154 15.20 27.61 25.94
C SER A 154 16.71 27.44 26.22
N THR A 155 17.53 27.50 25.17
CA THR A 155 18.97 27.23 25.27
C THR A 155 19.81 28.05 24.29
N THR A 156 21.00 28.47 24.73
CA THR A 156 22.04 29.13 23.92
C THR A 156 22.96 28.15 23.18
N ALA A 157 22.85 26.85 23.47
CA ALA A 157 23.74 25.81 22.91
C ALA A 157 23.37 25.51 21.45
N LYS A 158 24.21 25.92 20.49
CA LYS A 158 23.93 25.80 19.04
C LYS A 158 23.72 24.34 18.60
N ASP A 159 24.41 23.41 19.24
CA ASP A 159 24.37 21.96 19.06
C ASP A 159 23.20 21.26 19.79
N ALA A 160 22.24 21.98 20.37
CA ALA A 160 21.07 21.40 21.02
C ALA A 160 20.33 20.40 20.12
N SER A 161 20.09 19.17 20.61
CA SER A 161 19.45 18.13 19.79
C SER A 161 18.00 18.49 19.45
N ILE A 162 17.63 18.32 18.19
CA ILE A 162 16.29 18.56 17.66
C ILE A 162 15.62 17.28 17.15
N SER A 163 14.33 17.15 17.43
CA SER A 163 13.48 16.16 16.77
C SER A 163 13.11 16.58 15.35
N LYS A 164 12.79 15.62 14.48
CA LYS A 164 12.29 15.82 13.11
C LYS A 164 11.16 16.87 13.04
N HIS A 165 11.19 17.70 11.98
CA HIS A 165 10.16 18.69 11.66
C HIS A 165 8.77 18.07 11.45
N ASP A 166 7.74 18.87 11.71
CA ASP A 166 6.34 18.48 11.48
C ASP A 166 5.91 18.75 10.03
N SER A 167 6.44 19.81 9.39
CA SER A 167 6.30 20.06 7.94
C SER A 167 7.51 20.82 7.38
N THR A 168 7.55 20.94 6.05
CA THR A 168 8.63 21.51 5.24
C THR A 168 8.10 22.18 3.98
N ASP A 169 8.69 23.30 3.57
CA ASP A 169 8.41 23.96 2.29
C ASP A 169 9.66 24.02 1.38
N ARG A 170 9.43 24.19 0.08
CA ARG A 170 10.46 24.32 -0.97
C ARG A 170 10.09 25.42 -1.95
N PHE A 171 11.00 26.38 -2.11
CA PHE A 171 10.83 27.49 -3.04
C PHE A 171 12.16 27.85 -3.69
N SER A 172 12.11 28.43 -4.88
CA SER A 172 13.25 29.16 -5.44
C SER A 172 12.99 30.66 -5.34
N LEU A 173 14.06 31.45 -5.27
CA LEU A 173 14.02 32.91 -5.33
C LEU A 173 14.96 33.37 -6.43
N ASP A 174 14.47 34.17 -7.38
CA ASP A 174 15.34 34.96 -8.25
C ASP A 174 16.03 36.04 -7.42
N MET A 175 17.30 35.78 -7.07
CA MET A 175 18.07 36.63 -6.18
C MET A 175 18.33 38.04 -6.76
N SER A 176 18.19 38.23 -8.09
CA SER A 176 18.25 39.57 -8.71
C SER A 176 17.14 40.50 -8.19
N THR A 177 15.97 39.94 -7.87
CA THR A 177 14.82 40.69 -7.32
C THR A 177 14.97 41.03 -5.84
N ALA A 178 15.91 40.39 -5.15
CA ALA A 178 16.23 40.61 -3.73
C ALA A 178 17.43 41.54 -3.52
N SER A 179 17.88 42.23 -4.57
CA SER A 179 19.01 43.16 -4.51
C SER A 179 18.70 44.39 -3.64
N ILE A 180 19.60 44.76 -2.73
CA ILE A 180 19.55 45.99 -1.93
C ILE A 180 20.79 46.85 -2.18
N SER A 181 20.65 48.18 -2.08
CA SER A 181 21.72 49.12 -2.43
C SER A 181 22.89 49.18 -1.44
N SER A 182 22.68 48.77 -0.19
CA SER A 182 23.69 48.86 0.88
C SER A 182 23.97 47.50 1.51
N ASP A 183 25.23 47.28 1.94
CA ASP A 183 25.61 46.14 2.77
C ASP A 183 25.36 46.47 4.26
N SER A 184 24.09 46.48 4.64
CA SER A 184 23.64 46.78 6.00
C SER A 184 22.33 46.06 6.32
N ASN A 185 21.96 45.96 7.60
CA ASN A 185 20.77 45.23 8.06
C ASN A 185 19.47 45.87 7.50
N PRO A 186 18.77 45.22 6.54
CA PRO A 186 17.61 45.81 5.88
C PRO A 186 16.30 45.64 6.68
N PHE A 187 16.35 44.92 7.80
CA PHE A 187 15.17 44.58 8.61
C PHE A 187 14.91 45.57 9.76
N LEU A 188 15.80 46.55 9.96
CA LEU A 188 15.53 47.66 10.86
C LEU A 188 14.52 48.61 10.20
N ARG A 189 13.39 48.82 10.86
CA ARG A 189 12.39 49.80 10.42
C ARG A 189 12.96 51.19 10.63
N ASP A 190 13.45 51.81 9.56
CA ASP A 190 13.73 53.24 9.62
C ASP A 190 12.42 53.98 9.90
N SER A 191 12.36 54.70 11.02
CA SER A 191 11.12 55.36 11.48
C SER A 191 10.79 56.62 10.67
N THR A 192 11.58 56.91 9.63
CA THR A 192 11.40 57.98 8.65
C THR A 192 11.06 57.51 7.23
N ALA A 193 11.02 56.20 6.97
CA ALA A 193 10.49 55.65 5.72
C ALA A 193 8.98 55.40 5.84
N GLY A 194 8.18 56.36 5.37
CA GLY A 194 6.72 56.34 5.49
C GLY A 194 6.06 55.10 4.86
N SER A 195 4.99 54.63 5.51
CA SER A 195 4.15 53.54 5.01
C SER A 195 3.78 53.73 3.54
N GLY A 196 4.20 52.79 2.69
CA GLY A 196 3.59 52.51 1.39
C GLY A 196 2.18 51.94 1.59
N SER A 197 1.28 52.76 2.14
CA SER A 197 -0.10 52.40 2.44
C SER A 197 -0.89 52.36 1.14
N GLY A 198 -1.00 51.17 0.55
CA GLY A 198 -1.92 50.91 -0.56
C GLY A 198 -3.36 51.12 -0.12
N SER A 199 -3.87 52.34 -0.29
CA SER A 199 -5.22 52.75 0.12
C SER A 199 -6.29 52.12 -0.77
N GLY A 200 -6.68 50.89 -0.47
CA GLY A 200 -7.86 50.23 -1.03
C GLY A 200 -9.13 50.59 -0.24
N THR A 201 -9.71 51.77 -0.47
CA THR A 201 -11.02 52.14 0.10
C THR A 201 -12.14 51.41 -0.64
N GLY A 202 -12.79 50.45 0.01
CA GLY A 202 -13.94 49.73 -0.53
C GLY A 202 -14.71 48.99 0.56
N ALA A 203 -15.69 49.66 1.18
CA ALA A 203 -16.53 49.05 2.20
C ALA A 203 -17.53 48.06 1.58
N GLY A 204 -17.64 46.87 2.15
CA GLY A 204 -18.59 45.85 1.73
C GLY A 204 -18.90 44.88 2.88
N SER A 205 -19.97 45.14 3.62
CA SER A 205 -20.50 44.17 4.60
C SER A 205 -21.09 42.97 3.86
N GLY A 206 -20.56 41.78 4.13
CA GLY A 206 -21.05 40.52 3.56
C GLY A 206 -20.72 39.35 4.46
N THR A 207 -21.65 38.96 5.33
CA THR A 207 -21.56 37.69 6.08
C THR A 207 -21.81 36.51 5.12
N GLY A 208 -20.76 35.75 4.81
CA GLY A 208 -20.85 34.55 3.99
C GLY A 208 -19.82 33.51 4.44
N SER A 209 -20.29 32.39 5.01
CA SER A 209 -19.42 31.25 5.31
C SER A 209 -19.11 30.49 4.02
N GLY A 210 -17.84 30.47 3.62
CA GLY A 210 -17.38 29.74 2.44
C GLY A 210 -15.97 29.20 2.65
N SER A 211 -15.82 27.87 2.67
CA SER A 211 -14.52 27.21 2.71
C SER A 211 -13.83 27.35 1.35
N GLY A 212 -12.93 28.33 1.23
CA GLY A 212 -12.08 28.51 0.05
C GLY A 212 -10.61 28.36 0.41
N SER A 213 -9.92 27.40 -0.21
CA SER A 213 -8.46 27.29 -0.14
C SER A 213 -7.83 28.46 -0.92
N GLY A 214 -7.48 29.54 -0.22
CA GLY A 214 -6.83 30.70 -0.80
C GLY A 214 -5.37 30.39 -1.16
N SER A 215 -5.11 30.03 -2.42
CA SER A 215 -3.76 30.04 -2.97
C SER A 215 -3.33 31.49 -3.18
N GLY A 216 -2.43 31.98 -2.31
CA GLY A 216 -1.96 33.36 -2.33
C GLY A 216 -0.99 33.61 -3.48
N SER A 217 -1.51 33.92 -4.66
CA SER A 217 -0.68 34.28 -5.82
C SER A 217 -0.06 35.68 -5.64
N ASN A 218 1.14 35.75 -5.08
CA ASN A 218 1.95 36.97 -5.05
C ASN A 218 2.53 37.26 -6.46
N THR A 219 1.74 37.88 -7.34
CA THR A 219 2.11 38.26 -8.72
C THR A 219 3.09 39.44 -8.80
N GLY A 220 4.13 39.44 -7.95
CA GLY A 220 5.16 40.48 -7.89
C GLY A 220 6.40 40.16 -7.05
N SER A 221 6.46 39.00 -6.37
CA SER A 221 7.68 38.56 -5.66
C SER A 221 8.47 37.57 -6.51
N GLY A 222 9.80 37.64 -6.49
CA GLY A 222 10.68 36.75 -7.28
C GLY A 222 10.70 35.27 -6.84
N PHE A 223 9.74 34.83 -6.03
CA PHE A 223 9.62 33.46 -5.54
C PHE A 223 8.82 32.57 -6.49
N THR A 224 9.28 31.33 -6.67
CA THR A 224 8.48 30.24 -7.25
C THR A 224 8.41 29.08 -6.26
N GLN A 225 7.22 28.59 -5.95
CA GLN A 225 7.05 27.41 -5.09
C GLN A 225 7.28 26.14 -5.91
N GLU A 226 8.06 25.19 -5.38
CA GLU A 226 8.23 23.88 -6.02
C GLU A 226 7.10 22.93 -5.58
N GLU A 227 6.04 22.80 -6.39
CA GLU A 227 4.90 21.90 -6.11
C GLU A 227 5.26 20.40 -5.92
N GLY A 228 6.52 20.02 -6.20
CA GLY A 228 7.04 18.68 -5.98
C GLY A 228 6.95 18.16 -4.54
N SER A 229 6.84 19.04 -3.53
CA SER A 229 6.71 18.65 -2.12
C SER A 229 5.42 17.84 -1.86
N LEU A 230 4.27 18.39 -2.22
CA LEU A 230 2.95 17.77 -2.05
C LEU A 230 2.79 16.47 -2.85
N ILE A 231 3.33 16.43 -4.07
CA ILE A 231 3.26 15.24 -4.92
C ILE A 231 4.15 14.13 -4.34
N SER A 232 5.39 14.43 -3.93
CA SER A 232 6.31 13.43 -3.37
C SER A 232 5.86 12.86 -2.02
N ALA A 233 5.11 13.64 -1.23
CA ALA A 233 4.45 13.16 -0.02
C ALA A 233 3.29 12.19 -0.35
N LYS A 234 2.36 12.58 -1.24
CA LYS A 234 1.23 11.73 -1.66
C LYS A 234 1.70 10.41 -2.28
N VAL A 235 2.76 10.45 -3.10
CA VAL A 235 3.34 9.27 -3.75
C VAL A 235 4.00 8.32 -2.74
N LEU A 236 4.67 8.85 -1.70
CA LEU A 236 5.23 8.03 -0.61
C LEU A 236 4.11 7.35 0.21
N VAL A 237 3.04 8.08 0.54
CA VAL A 237 1.87 7.53 1.24
C VAL A 237 1.20 6.43 0.40
N ALA A 238 1.06 6.64 -0.92
CA ALA A 238 0.52 5.63 -1.82
C ALA A 238 1.36 4.34 -1.83
N HIS A 239 2.69 4.43 -1.90
CA HIS A 239 3.59 3.28 -1.75
C HIS A 239 3.33 2.53 -0.42
N GLY A 240 3.31 3.27 0.70
CA GLY A 240 3.10 2.71 2.04
C GLY A 240 1.77 1.97 2.16
N ILE A 241 0.66 2.57 1.71
CA ILE A 241 -0.67 1.97 1.75
C ILE A 241 -0.73 0.72 0.87
N ILE A 242 -0.27 0.79 -0.38
CA ILE A 242 -0.28 -0.33 -1.33
C ILE A 242 0.51 -1.51 -0.76
N MET A 243 1.74 -1.29 -0.31
CA MET A 243 2.59 -2.36 0.21
C MET A 243 2.08 -2.92 1.55
N ALA A 244 1.52 -2.08 2.42
CA ALA A 244 0.90 -2.54 3.67
C ALA A 244 -0.31 -3.45 3.40
N LEU A 245 -1.23 -3.04 2.52
CA LEU A 245 -2.38 -3.87 2.12
C LEU A 245 -1.93 -5.20 1.51
N VAL A 246 -1.01 -5.14 0.55
CA VAL A 246 -0.49 -6.32 -0.16
C VAL A 246 0.15 -7.33 0.80
N MET A 247 1.12 -6.87 1.62
CA MET A 247 1.92 -7.76 2.47
C MET A 247 1.21 -8.20 3.75
N ALA A 248 0.44 -7.31 4.39
CA ALA A 248 -0.22 -7.62 5.67
C ALA A 248 -1.61 -8.26 5.50
N ILE A 249 -2.30 -8.09 4.36
CA ILE A 249 -3.67 -8.58 4.17
C ILE A 249 -3.80 -9.51 2.95
N LEU A 250 -3.50 -9.03 1.74
CA LEU A 250 -3.81 -9.77 0.52
C LEU A 250 -3.03 -11.09 0.42
N TYR A 251 -1.72 -11.09 0.65
CA TYR A 251 -0.92 -12.33 0.57
C TYR A 251 -1.29 -13.36 1.67
N PRO A 252 -1.44 -12.99 2.97
CA PRO A 252 -1.95 -13.89 4.00
C PRO A 252 -3.31 -14.51 3.61
N LEU A 253 -4.28 -13.69 3.20
CA LEU A 253 -5.62 -14.14 2.78
C LEU A 253 -5.55 -15.09 1.57
N GLY A 254 -4.77 -14.70 0.55
CA GLY A 254 -4.54 -15.51 -0.64
C GLY A 254 -3.99 -16.90 -0.34
N SER A 255 -3.15 -17.02 0.70
CA SER A 255 -2.59 -18.31 1.14
C SER A 255 -3.54 -19.16 2.02
N LEU A 256 -4.70 -18.63 2.41
CA LEU A 256 -5.80 -19.35 3.07
C LEU A 256 -6.82 -19.93 2.07
N LEU A 257 -6.93 -19.37 0.86
CA LEU A 257 -7.90 -19.80 -0.16
C LEU A 257 -7.78 -21.31 -0.48
N MET A 258 -6.56 -21.84 -0.70
CA MET A 258 -6.36 -23.28 -0.95
C MET A 258 -6.79 -24.18 0.23
N PRO A 259 -6.36 -23.95 1.49
CA PRO A 259 -6.83 -24.72 2.64
C PRO A 259 -8.34 -24.74 2.88
N LEU A 260 -9.05 -23.64 2.55
CA LEU A 260 -10.46 -23.40 2.86
C LEU A 260 -11.40 -23.78 1.70
N LEU A 261 -11.13 -23.29 0.49
CA LEU A 261 -11.99 -23.45 -0.69
C LEU A 261 -11.56 -24.62 -1.60
N GLY A 262 -10.31 -25.08 -1.51
CA GLY A 262 -9.77 -26.15 -2.36
C GLY A 262 -9.59 -25.82 -3.85
N ASN A 263 -10.06 -24.65 -4.31
CA ASN A 263 -10.02 -24.25 -5.72
C ASN A 263 -8.74 -23.50 -6.09
N TRP A 264 -7.88 -24.15 -6.89
CA TRP A 264 -6.60 -23.58 -7.31
C TRP A 264 -6.72 -22.35 -8.21
N LYS A 265 -7.79 -22.24 -9.02
CA LYS A 265 -8.01 -21.10 -9.92
C LYS A 265 -8.22 -19.80 -9.13
N VAL A 266 -9.03 -19.87 -8.06
CA VAL A 266 -9.32 -18.75 -7.16
C VAL A 266 -8.05 -18.31 -6.42
N HIS A 267 -7.26 -19.27 -5.94
CA HIS A 267 -5.95 -18.99 -5.34
C HIS A 267 -4.99 -18.32 -6.33
N ALA A 268 -4.84 -18.87 -7.53
CA ALA A 268 -3.95 -18.32 -8.56
C ALA A 268 -4.36 -16.90 -8.97
N ALA A 269 -5.64 -16.67 -9.26
CA ALA A 269 -6.14 -15.34 -9.65
C ALA A 269 -5.87 -14.28 -8.56
N TRP A 270 -6.19 -14.59 -7.29
CA TRP A 270 -5.93 -13.68 -6.17
C TRP A 270 -4.43 -13.40 -5.97
N GLN A 271 -3.59 -14.44 -6.09
CA GLN A 271 -2.13 -14.29 -5.97
C GLN A 271 -1.55 -13.45 -7.11
N THR A 272 -2.04 -13.62 -8.35
CA THR A 272 -1.61 -12.81 -9.51
C THR A 272 -1.96 -11.33 -9.32
N VAL A 273 -3.18 -11.00 -8.87
CA VAL A 273 -3.58 -9.61 -8.58
C VAL A 273 -2.70 -9.01 -7.47
N SER A 274 -2.47 -9.77 -6.39
CA SER A 274 -1.60 -9.36 -5.29
C SER A 274 -0.14 -9.12 -5.76
N PHE A 275 0.35 -9.96 -6.67
CA PHE A 275 1.69 -9.87 -7.24
C PHE A 275 1.87 -8.66 -8.16
N ILE A 276 0.90 -8.38 -9.04
CA ILE A 276 0.93 -7.17 -9.87
C ILE A 276 0.93 -5.92 -8.98
N LEU A 277 0.04 -5.88 -7.97
CA LEU A 277 -0.06 -4.75 -7.05
C LEU A 277 1.22 -4.56 -6.20
N MET A 278 1.90 -5.65 -5.82
CA MET A 278 3.22 -5.62 -5.19
C MET A 278 4.27 -4.93 -6.09
N TRP A 279 4.33 -5.27 -7.39
CA TRP A 279 5.29 -4.65 -8.32
C TRP A 279 4.99 -3.18 -8.60
N VAL A 280 3.70 -2.80 -8.69
CA VAL A 280 3.28 -1.39 -8.76
C VAL A 280 3.75 -0.64 -7.51
N GLY A 281 3.46 -1.16 -6.31
CA GLY A 281 3.92 -0.58 -5.06
C GLY A 281 5.45 -0.47 -5.00
N PHE A 282 6.18 -1.53 -5.36
CA PHE A 282 7.64 -1.54 -5.39
C PHE A 282 8.23 -0.50 -6.35
N GLY A 283 7.71 -0.37 -7.57
CA GLY A 283 8.17 0.63 -8.54
C GLY A 283 8.02 2.07 -8.03
N ILE A 284 6.88 2.38 -7.39
CA ILE A 284 6.68 3.67 -6.72
C ILE A 284 7.70 3.88 -5.59
N GLY A 285 7.98 2.83 -4.81
CA GLY A 285 8.98 2.83 -3.74
C GLY A 285 10.40 3.10 -4.24
N VAL A 286 10.82 2.45 -5.33
CA VAL A 286 12.12 2.68 -5.97
C VAL A 286 12.24 4.13 -6.44
N LYS A 287 11.21 4.68 -7.09
CA LYS A 287 11.18 6.10 -7.50
C LYS A 287 11.32 7.03 -6.28
N CYS A 288 10.56 6.78 -5.21
CA CYS A 288 10.65 7.51 -3.94
C CYS A 288 12.01 7.39 -3.23
N ALA A 289 12.71 6.27 -3.40
CA ALA A 289 14.03 6.03 -2.82
C ALA A 289 15.16 6.65 -3.66
N LEU A 290 15.00 6.72 -4.99
CA LEU A 290 15.89 7.46 -5.89
C LEU A 290 15.80 8.97 -5.66
N ASP A 291 14.59 9.53 -5.61
CA ASP A 291 14.35 10.96 -5.32
C ASP A 291 14.96 11.42 -3.99
N ARG A 292 15.09 10.49 -3.02
CA ARG A 292 15.64 10.71 -1.68
C ARG A 292 17.07 10.18 -1.53
N GLU A 293 17.70 9.69 -2.60
CA GLU A 293 19.01 9.02 -2.60
C GLU A 293 19.17 7.94 -1.50
N SER A 294 18.09 7.31 -1.08
CA SER A 294 18.04 6.33 0.04
C SER A 294 17.98 4.88 -0.43
N LEU A 295 17.95 4.67 -1.75
CA LEU A 295 18.01 3.34 -2.36
C LEU A 295 19.27 2.61 -1.87
N PHE A 296 19.09 1.43 -1.28
CA PHE A 296 20.12 0.60 -0.64
C PHE A 296 20.90 1.22 0.52
N LYS A 297 20.53 2.41 1.03
CA LYS A 297 21.16 3.02 2.22
C LYS A 297 20.44 2.71 3.53
N GLN A 298 19.21 2.17 3.48
CA GLN A 298 18.34 2.02 4.64
C GLN A 298 17.77 0.59 4.74
N ALA A 299 17.59 0.09 5.96
CA ALA A 299 17.17 -1.30 6.19
C ALA A 299 15.88 -1.69 5.45
N HIS A 300 14.88 -0.79 5.41
CA HIS A 300 13.63 -1.00 4.66
C HIS A 300 13.84 -1.08 3.13
N THR A 301 14.72 -0.25 2.56
CA THR A 301 14.95 -0.24 1.10
C THR A 301 15.76 -1.46 0.67
N ILE A 302 16.71 -1.90 1.49
CA ILE A 302 17.51 -3.12 1.28
C ILE A 302 16.62 -4.37 1.43
N LEU A 303 16.00 -4.56 2.59
CA LEU A 303 15.19 -5.75 2.88
C LEU A 303 13.96 -5.84 1.97
N GLY A 304 13.30 -4.72 1.69
CA GLY A 304 12.17 -4.65 0.76
C GLY A 304 12.54 -5.12 -0.65
N THR A 305 13.66 -4.65 -1.18
CA THR A 305 14.15 -5.09 -2.49
C THR A 305 14.45 -6.59 -2.52
N VAL A 306 15.17 -7.09 -1.51
CA VAL A 306 15.48 -8.52 -1.38
C VAL A 306 14.20 -9.37 -1.30
N VAL A 307 13.22 -8.98 -0.49
CA VAL A 307 11.95 -9.70 -0.34
C VAL A 307 11.15 -9.71 -1.65
N VAL A 308 11.09 -8.60 -2.39
CA VAL A 308 10.40 -8.54 -3.70
C VAL A 308 11.08 -9.42 -4.74
N CYS A 309 12.42 -9.38 -4.84
CA CYS A 309 13.19 -10.27 -5.72
C CYS A 309 12.96 -11.75 -5.38
N LEU A 310 12.94 -12.11 -4.08
CA LEU A 310 12.64 -13.46 -3.62
C LEU A 310 11.19 -13.88 -3.91
N MET A 311 10.24 -12.95 -3.82
CA MET A 311 8.82 -13.20 -4.13
C MET A 311 8.60 -13.54 -5.62
N PHE A 312 9.46 -13.11 -6.54
CA PHE A 312 9.41 -13.51 -7.95
C PHE A 312 9.53 -15.04 -8.15
N ILE A 313 10.20 -15.73 -7.22
CA ILE A 313 10.38 -17.19 -7.27
C ILE A 313 9.07 -17.94 -6.88
N GLN A 314 8.16 -17.28 -6.15
CA GLN A 314 6.93 -17.92 -5.66
C GLN A 314 5.96 -18.40 -6.75
N PRO A 315 5.62 -17.61 -7.79
CA PRO A 315 4.82 -18.09 -8.92
C PRO A 315 5.43 -19.32 -9.62
N ILE A 316 6.76 -19.34 -9.79
CA ILE A 316 7.47 -20.47 -10.43
C ILE A 316 7.32 -21.74 -9.58
N LEU A 317 7.62 -21.66 -8.28
CA LEU A 317 7.44 -22.78 -7.36
C LEU A 317 5.97 -23.21 -7.24
N GLY A 318 5.03 -22.27 -7.28
CA GLY A 318 3.59 -22.54 -7.29
C GLY A 318 3.13 -23.31 -8.53
N PHE A 319 3.64 -22.94 -9.72
CA PHE A 319 3.35 -23.63 -10.97
C PHE A 319 3.94 -25.06 -10.98
N VAL A 320 5.21 -25.22 -10.62
CA VAL A 320 5.85 -26.55 -10.54
C VAL A 320 5.16 -27.43 -9.48
N HIS A 321 4.79 -26.86 -8.34
CA HIS A 321 3.99 -27.53 -7.33
C HIS A 321 2.62 -27.99 -7.88
N HIS A 322 1.90 -27.12 -8.58
CA HIS A 322 0.61 -27.47 -9.17
C HIS A 322 0.74 -28.60 -10.20
N ARG A 323 1.70 -28.50 -11.13
CA ARG A 323 1.99 -29.55 -12.13
C ARG A 323 2.34 -30.89 -11.46
N HIS A 324 3.19 -30.87 -10.43
CA HIS A 324 3.52 -32.08 -9.66
C HIS A 324 2.28 -32.68 -8.99
N PHE A 325 1.44 -31.84 -8.37
CA PHE A 325 0.23 -32.28 -7.67
C PHE A 325 -0.80 -32.88 -8.64
N VAL A 326 -1.02 -32.27 -9.81
CA VAL A 326 -1.91 -32.82 -10.84
C VAL A 326 -1.41 -34.18 -11.34
N ALA A 327 -0.10 -34.33 -11.56
CA ALA A 327 0.49 -35.57 -12.05
C ALA A 327 0.52 -36.72 -11.01
N HIS A 328 0.78 -36.43 -9.73
CA HIS A 328 1.03 -37.46 -8.70
C HIS A 328 -0.03 -37.52 -7.59
N GLN A 329 -1.04 -36.63 -7.61
CA GLN A 329 -2.11 -36.50 -6.60
C GLN A 329 -1.61 -36.46 -5.14
N SER A 330 -0.36 -36.03 -4.95
CA SER A 330 0.37 -36.10 -3.69
C SER A 330 1.35 -34.93 -3.54
N ARG A 331 1.79 -34.67 -2.31
CA ARG A 331 2.74 -33.59 -2.00
C ARG A 331 4.18 -34.06 -2.17
N GLY A 332 4.88 -33.50 -3.16
CA GLY A 332 6.32 -33.68 -3.32
C GLY A 332 7.14 -32.70 -2.47
N MET A 333 8.46 -32.78 -2.56
CA MET A 333 9.39 -31.83 -1.89
C MET A 333 9.11 -30.37 -2.29
N VAL A 334 8.77 -30.12 -3.56
CA VAL A 334 8.43 -28.79 -4.07
C VAL A 334 7.20 -28.20 -3.38
N SER A 335 6.22 -29.02 -2.98
CA SER A 335 5.08 -28.58 -2.17
C SER A 335 5.53 -27.96 -0.86
N TYR A 336 6.44 -28.63 -0.14
CA TYR A 336 6.94 -28.16 1.15
C TYR A 336 7.84 -26.94 0.99
N ALA A 337 8.69 -26.90 -0.04
CA ALA A 337 9.51 -25.75 -0.38
C ALA A 337 8.65 -24.50 -0.60
N HIS A 338 7.69 -24.54 -1.53
CA HIS A 338 6.76 -23.45 -1.82
C HIS A 338 6.03 -22.94 -0.55
N ILE A 339 5.48 -23.86 0.26
CA ILE A 339 4.70 -23.51 1.47
C ILE A 339 5.56 -22.85 2.55
N TRP A 340 6.73 -23.42 2.87
CA TRP A 340 7.57 -22.89 3.95
C TRP A 340 8.34 -21.64 3.53
N TYR A 341 8.83 -21.59 2.29
CA TYR A 341 9.42 -20.40 1.70
C TYR A 341 8.41 -19.24 1.67
N GLY A 342 7.14 -19.51 1.33
CA GLY A 342 6.10 -18.48 1.32
C GLY A 342 5.81 -17.91 2.71
N ARG A 343 5.79 -18.77 3.73
CA ARG A 343 5.64 -18.33 5.13
C ARG A 343 6.81 -17.48 5.61
N ALA A 344 8.05 -17.82 5.23
CA ALA A 344 9.22 -17.02 5.56
C ALA A 344 9.13 -15.62 4.91
N LEU A 345 8.80 -15.54 3.61
CA LEU A 345 8.64 -14.26 2.92
C LEU A 345 7.48 -13.41 3.45
N LEU A 346 6.37 -14.02 3.88
CA LEU A 346 5.28 -13.31 4.54
C LEU A 346 5.74 -12.60 5.83
N VAL A 347 6.50 -13.30 6.69
CA VAL A 347 7.04 -12.72 7.93
C VAL A 347 8.04 -11.60 7.62
N LEU A 348 9.00 -11.83 6.73
CA LEU A 348 9.98 -10.83 6.32
C LEU A 348 9.30 -9.59 5.70
N GLY A 349 8.24 -9.79 4.92
CA GLY A 349 7.46 -8.71 4.31
C GLY A 349 6.73 -7.83 5.31
N VAL A 350 6.12 -8.41 6.34
CA VAL A 350 5.46 -7.63 7.41
C VAL A 350 6.48 -6.90 8.29
N VAL A 351 7.60 -7.55 8.63
CA VAL A 351 8.72 -6.87 9.32
C VAL A 351 9.23 -5.70 8.48
N ASN A 352 9.39 -5.88 7.17
CA ASN A 352 9.79 -4.80 6.27
C ASN A 352 8.76 -3.67 6.20
N GLY A 353 7.46 -3.99 6.22
CA GLY A 353 6.39 -2.97 6.30
C GLY A 353 6.47 -2.13 7.59
N GLY A 354 6.74 -2.77 8.72
CA GLY A 354 7.02 -2.08 10.00
C GLY A 354 8.23 -1.17 9.93
N LEU A 355 9.35 -1.64 9.35
CA LEU A 355 10.55 -0.82 9.10
C LEU A 355 10.26 0.35 8.16
N GLY A 356 9.31 0.22 7.23
CA GLY A 356 8.88 1.30 6.34
C GLY A 356 8.15 2.42 7.08
N LEU A 357 7.24 2.07 8.01
CA LEU A 357 6.55 3.04 8.86
C LEU A 357 7.50 3.71 9.88
N GLN A 358 8.50 2.97 10.36
CA GLN A 358 9.57 3.54 11.17
C GLN A 358 10.43 4.51 10.35
N LEU A 359 10.78 4.16 9.10
CA LEU A 359 11.57 4.99 8.20
C LEU A 359 10.87 6.28 7.78
N SER A 360 9.56 6.23 7.49
CA SER A 360 8.78 7.44 7.25
C SER A 360 8.71 8.36 8.48
N ASP A 361 9.08 7.84 9.67
CA ASP A 361 8.84 8.41 10.99
C ASP A 361 7.45 9.04 11.09
N GLU A 362 6.47 8.19 10.84
CA GLU A 362 5.05 8.49 10.85
C GLU A 362 4.54 8.53 12.30
N ARG A 363 3.36 9.13 12.55
CA ARG A 363 2.76 9.19 13.89
C ARG A 363 2.78 7.83 14.58
N ASP A 364 3.16 7.77 15.86
CA ASP A 364 3.21 6.51 16.61
C ASP A 364 1.87 5.76 16.64
N SER A 365 0.75 6.50 16.59
CA SER A 365 -0.59 5.93 16.42
C SER A 365 -0.71 5.05 15.17
N LEU A 366 -0.09 5.42 14.05
CA LEU A 366 -0.09 4.65 12.80
C LEU A 366 0.90 3.47 12.83
N LYS A 367 2.07 3.65 13.44
CA LYS A 367 3.03 2.55 13.72
C LYS A 367 2.36 1.46 14.58
N ILE A 368 1.66 1.86 15.65
CA ILE A 368 0.89 0.98 16.54
C ILE A 368 -0.29 0.34 15.80
N ALA A 369 -1.10 1.11 15.06
CA ALA A 369 -2.25 0.59 14.33
C ALA A 369 -1.85 -0.49 13.31
N TYR A 370 -0.79 -0.26 12.54
CA TYR A 370 -0.25 -1.28 11.63
C TYR A 370 0.18 -2.54 12.38
N SER A 371 0.93 -2.39 13.48
CA SER A 371 1.42 -3.52 14.28
C SER A 371 0.27 -4.36 14.85
N VAL A 372 -0.79 -3.71 15.35
CA VAL A 372 -2.00 -4.38 15.85
C VAL A 372 -2.75 -5.10 14.72
N ILE A 373 -2.98 -4.44 13.58
CA ILE A 373 -3.67 -5.06 12.43
C ILE A 373 -2.87 -6.26 11.91
N ALA A 374 -1.55 -6.11 11.72
CA ALA A 374 -0.68 -7.18 11.25
C ALA A 374 -0.68 -8.37 12.23
N ALA A 375 -0.61 -8.12 13.54
CA ALA A 375 -0.70 -9.16 14.57
C ALA A 375 -2.04 -9.89 14.56
N ILE A 376 -3.16 -9.18 14.42
CA ILE A 376 -4.51 -9.77 14.32
C ILE A 376 -4.62 -10.63 13.06
N VAL A 377 -4.20 -10.14 11.89
CA VAL A 377 -4.28 -10.91 10.64
C VAL A 377 -3.37 -12.15 10.69
N PHE A 378 -2.16 -12.06 11.25
CA PHE A 378 -1.30 -13.22 11.44
C PHE A 378 -1.86 -14.22 12.45
N PHE A 379 -2.47 -13.75 13.54
CA PHE A 379 -3.14 -14.61 14.52
C PHE A 379 -4.32 -15.36 13.87
N LEU A 380 -5.18 -14.66 13.12
CA LEU A 380 -6.28 -15.27 12.37
C LEU A 380 -5.77 -16.24 11.30
N TYR A 381 -4.67 -15.91 10.62
CA TYR A 381 -4.01 -16.81 9.68
C TYR A 381 -3.56 -18.12 10.34
N PHE A 382 -2.87 -18.05 11.48
CA PHE A 382 -2.46 -19.25 12.22
C PHE A 382 -3.68 -20.02 12.74
N ALA A 383 -4.66 -19.35 13.35
CA ALA A 383 -5.89 -19.99 13.84
C ALA A 383 -6.64 -20.73 12.72
N ALA A 384 -6.82 -20.10 11.55
CA ALA A 384 -7.46 -20.71 10.39
C ALA A 384 -6.66 -21.91 9.84
N LYS A 385 -5.32 -21.86 9.86
CA LYS A 385 -4.47 -23.01 9.48
C LYS A 385 -4.59 -24.16 10.47
N LEU A 386 -4.54 -23.89 11.79
CA LEU A 386 -4.74 -24.91 12.83
C LEU A 386 -6.13 -25.54 12.67
N TRP A 387 -7.18 -24.73 12.57
CA TRP A 387 -8.56 -25.18 12.37
C TRP A 387 -8.71 -26.05 11.12
N SER A 388 -8.13 -25.65 9.97
CA SER A 388 -8.12 -26.44 8.74
C SER A 388 -7.43 -27.81 8.91
N THR A 389 -6.39 -27.91 9.74
CA THR A 389 -5.76 -29.20 10.05
C THR A 389 -6.60 -30.05 11.01
N PHE A 390 -7.24 -29.46 12.02
CA PHE A 390 -8.12 -30.18 12.95
C PHE A 390 -9.37 -30.73 12.24
N GLN A 391 -10.06 -29.92 11.41
CA GLN A 391 -11.21 -30.39 10.63
C GLN A 391 -10.84 -31.55 9.69
N LYS A 392 -9.67 -31.52 9.06
CA LYS A 392 -9.20 -32.61 8.18
C LYS A 392 -8.90 -33.89 8.95
N LYS A 393 -8.47 -33.79 10.22
CA LYS A 393 -8.30 -34.94 11.11
C LYS A 393 -9.64 -35.51 11.59
N GLN A 394 -10.63 -34.65 11.88
CA GLN A 394 -11.98 -35.08 12.30
C GLN A 394 -12.82 -35.67 11.15
N ARG A 395 -12.64 -35.21 9.91
CA ARG A 395 -13.28 -35.78 8.71
C ARG A 395 -12.64 -37.09 8.22
N GLY A 396 -11.68 -37.65 8.95
CA GLY A 396 -11.10 -38.96 8.69
C GLY A 396 -12.06 -40.09 9.08
N ILE A 397 -13.01 -40.41 8.20
CA ILE A 397 -13.83 -41.62 8.27
C ILE A 397 -12.90 -42.84 8.38
N PRO A 398 -13.13 -43.80 9.30
CA PRO A 398 -12.32 -45.01 9.37
C PRO A 398 -12.42 -45.77 8.04
N LYS A 399 -11.27 -46.10 7.44
CA LYS A 399 -11.23 -47.01 6.29
C LYS A 399 -11.97 -48.29 6.67
N GLN A 400 -13.03 -48.65 5.94
CA GLN A 400 -13.55 -50.01 6.07
C GLN A 400 -12.42 -50.99 5.70
N VAL A 401 -12.06 -51.81 6.67
CA VAL A 401 -11.22 -52.98 6.44
C VAL A 401 -12.09 -53.95 5.65
N ASN A 402 -11.74 -54.20 4.39
CA ASN A 402 -12.39 -55.22 3.58
C ASN A 402 -12.29 -56.56 4.32
N SER A 403 -13.44 -57.10 4.72
CA SER A 403 -13.52 -58.41 5.36
C SER A 403 -13.01 -59.50 4.39
N PRO A 404 -12.18 -60.46 4.84
CA PRO A 404 -11.71 -61.53 3.99
C PRO A 404 -12.88 -62.41 3.55
N ARG A 405 -13.18 -62.41 2.25
CA ARG A 405 -14.26 -63.22 1.66
C ARG A 405 -13.93 -64.71 1.84
N SER A 406 -14.82 -65.42 2.53
CA SER A 406 -14.75 -66.87 2.70
C SER A 406 -14.57 -67.59 1.35
N ARG A 407 -13.67 -68.56 1.33
CA ARG A 407 -13.32 -69.37 0.15
C ARG A 407 -13.95 -70.76 0.30
N SER A 408 -15.15 -70.95 -0.22
CA SER A 408 -15.75 -72.29 -0.34
C SER A 408 -15.14 -73.05 -1.51
N SER A 409 -14.75 -74.29 -1.24
CA SER A 409 -14.33 -75.31 -2.21
C SER A 409 -15.44 -75.69 -3.20
N VAL A 410 -15.08 -76.14 -4.41
CA VAL A 410 -15.33 -77.51 -4.92
C VAL A 410 -14.77 -77.71 -6.35
N ASP A 411 -14.09 -78.85 -6.51
CA ASP A 411 -13.69 -79.66 -7.68
C ASP A 411 -12.83 -79.23 -8.89
N HIS A 412 -12.14 -80.28 -9.38
CA HIS A 412 -11.20 -80.40 -10.52
C HIS A 412 -11.84 -81.27 -11.64
N PRO A 413 -11.41 -81.21 -12.94
CA PRO A 413 -10.18 -81.90 -13.45
C PRO A 413 -9.48 -81.14 -14.63
N ARG A 414 -8.35 -81.53 -15.27
CA ARG A 414 -7.44 -82.73 -15.27
C ARG A 414 -6.08 -82.35 -15.91
N ARG A 415 -4.93 -82.76 -15.31
CA ARG A 415 -3.66 -83.33 -15.90
C ARG A 415 -2.89 -82.66 -17.09
N PRO A 416 -1.61 -83.02 -17.38
CA PRO A 416 -0.49 -83.52 -16.54
C PRO A 416 0.93 -82.94 -16.87
N TYR A 417 1.99 -83.44 -16.20
CA TYR A 417 3.44 -83.46 -16.62
C TYR A 417 4.22 -82.11 -16.52
N GLN A 418 5.52 -82.00 -16.18
CA GLN A 418 6.61 -82.93 -15.75
C GLN A 418 7.58 -82.12 -14.82
N GLU A 419 7.99 -82.58 -13.63
CA GLU A 419 9.25 -83.29 -13.27
C GLU A 419 10.58 -82.51 -13.29
N GLY A 420 11.35 -82.65 -12.21
CA GLY A 420 12.79 -82.36 -12.14
C GLY A 420 13.19 -80.91 -11.82
N LYS A 421 14.38 -80.63 -11.29
CA LYS A 421 15.38 -81.53 -10.66
C LYS A 421 16.28 -80.71 -9.73
N ARG A 422 16.66 -81.33 -8.62
CA ARG A 422 17.64 -80.91 -7.60
C ARG A 422 19.00 -80.52 -8.24
N ARG A 423 19.66 -79.44 -7.75
CA ARG A 423 21.09 -79.37 -7.27
C ARG A 423 21.85 -78.04 -7.52
N ASP A 424 22.44 -77.54 -6.44
CA ASP A 424 23.88 -77.28 -6.21
C ASP A 424 24.78 -76.63 -7.30
N ALA A 425 25.21 -75.37 -7.05
CA ALA A 425 26.57 -74.81 -7.28
C ALA A 425 26.63 -73.40 -6.62
N ALA A 426 27.49 -73.06 -5.65
CA ALA A 426 28.97 -72.90 -5.69
C ALA A 426 29.42 -71.68 -6.55
N ALA A 427 30.36 -70.81 -6.16
CA ALA A 427 31.24 -70.68 -4.98
C ALA A 427 31.51 -69.16 -4.70
N SER A 428 31.85 -68.70 -3.48
CA SER A 428 33.22 -68.58 -2.92
C SER A 428 34.24 -67.91 -3.87
N SER A 429 35.07 -66.92 -3.49
CA SER A 429 35.81 -66.79 -2.22
C SER A 429 36.62 -65.47 -2.08
N ARG A 430 36.93 -65.08 -0.83
CA ARG A 430 38.25 -64.61 -0.26
C ARG A 430 38.87 -63.26 -0.73
N GLN A 431 39.28 -62.35 0.18
CA GLN A 431 40.54 -62.28 1.00
C GLN A 431 41.81 -62.17 0.12
N LEU A 432 42.86 -61.38 0.42
CA LEU A 432 43.16 -60.36 1.46
C LEU A 432 44.44 -59.56 1.01
N GLU A 433 45.01 -58.73 1.90
CA GLU A 433 46.36 -58.09 1.84
C GLU A 433 46.56 -57.01 0.74
N SER A 434 46.98 -55.77 1.00
CA SER A 434 47.99 -55.14 1.90
C SER A 434 49.43 -55.13 1.37
N VAL A 435 49.89 -53.94 0.96
CA VAL A 435 51.31 -53.57 0.92
C VAL A 435 51.41 -52.12 1.41
N ASP A 436 52.35 -51.86 2.32
CA ASP A 436 52.69 -50.55 2.87
C ASP A 436 54.03 -50.06 2.29
N ALA A 437 54.20 -48.76 2.10
CA ALA A 437 55.47 -48.14 1.69
C ALA A 437 55.50 -46.62 2.00
N THR A 438 55.76 -46.31 3.27
CA THR A 438 56.45 -45.12 3.79
C THR A 438 57.08 -44.13 2.79
N LEU A 439 56.84 -42.82 3.02
CA LEU A 439 57.92 -41.81 2.98
C LEU A 439 57.71 -40.71 4.03
N HIS A 440 58.80 -40.21 4.61
CA HIS A 440 58.85 -39.17 5.64
C HIS A 440 58.66 -37.74 5.08
N SER A 441 57.93 -36.87 5.80
CA SER A 441 58.53 -35.72 6.53
C SER A 441 57.45 -34.87 7.25
N PRO A 442 57.79 -34.10 8.31
CA PRO A 442 56.79 -33.55 9.23
C PRO A 442 56.78 -32.00 9.33
N GLU A 443 55.66 -31.37 8.98
CA GLU A 443 55.33 -30.02 9.47
C GLU A 443 53.81 -29.77 9.40
N LEU A 444 53.31 -28.80 10.19
CA LEU A 444 51.89 -28.36 10.27
C LEU A 444 50.86 -29.40 10.80
N ARG A 445 51.05 -29.90 12.03
CA ARG A 445 50.02 -30.68 12.76
C ARG A 445 49.44 -30.03 14.04
N ASP A 446 49.78 -28.77 14.35
CA ASP A 446 49.45 -28.14 15.65
C ASP A 446 48.28 -27.14 15.65
N THR A 447 47.55 -26.95 14.55
CA THR A 447 46.44 -25.95 14.48
C THR A 447 45.04 -26.54 14.43
N ASN A 448 44.87 -27.83 14.11
CA ASN A 448 43.54 -28.45 13.89
C ASN A 448 43.02 -29.30 15.06
N THR A 449 43.83 -29.55 16.08
CA THR A 449 43.44 -30.29 17.30
C THR A 449 42.90 -29.40 18.41
N ALA A 450 43.14 -28.08 18.36
CA ALA A 450 42.66 -27.10 19.36
C ALA A 450 41.24 -26.52 19.07
N LEU A 451 40.69 -26.74 17.88
CA LEU A 451 39.38 -26.18 17.48
C LEU A 451 38.19 -27.15 17.68
N LEU A 452 38.44 -28.45 17.81
CA LEU A 452 37.37 -29.46 17.98
C LEU A 452 37.05 -29.77 19.45
N SER A 453 37.91 -29.41 20.41
CA SER A 453 37.65 -29.52 21.85
C SER A 453 36.69 -28.45 22.38
N THR A 454 36.68 -27.26 21.78
CA THR A 454 35.91 -26.10 22.27
C THR A 454 34.41 -26.18 21.96
N ILE A 455 34.00 -26.95 20.94
CA ILE A 455 32.59 -27.05 20.49
C ILE A 455 31.78 -28.08 21.30
N GLN A 456 32.42 -29.00 22.03
CA GLN A 456 31.71 -29.98 22.88
C GLN A 456 31.44 -29.49 24.31
N GLY A 457 32.09 -28.40 24.77
CA GLY A 457 31.86 -27.82 26.11
C GLY A 457 30.58 -26.99 26.24
N ALA A 458 30.14 -26.31 25.18
CA ALA A 458 29.07 -25.30 25.24
C ALA A 458 27.64 -25.86 25.38
N ARG A 459 27.42 -27.18 25.27
CA ARG A 459 26.08 -27.81 25.34
C ARG A 459 25.68 -28.37 26.70
N LYS A 460 26.49 -28.18 27.75
CA LYS A 460 26.19 -28.65 29.13
C LYS A 460 26.10 -27.54 30.19
N ALA A 461 26.14 -26.27 29.80
CA ALA A 461 26.19 -25.11 30.71
C ALA A 461 24.93 -24.21 30.72
N VAL A 462 23.76 -24.72 30.28
CA VAL A 462 22.47 -23.98 30.31
C VAL A 462 21.36 -24.76 31.06
N ALA A 463 21.72 -25.87 31.73
CA ALA A 463 20.77 -26.76 32.41
C ALA A 463 20.79 -26.66 33.95
N SER A 464 21.37 -25.60 34.53
CA SER A 464 21.66 -25.54 35.98
C SER A 464 21.38 -24.19 36.67
N VAL A 465 20.56 -23.28 36.11
CA VAL A 465 20.06 -22.08 36.82
C VAL A 465 18.56 -21.87 36.58
N SER A 466 17.73 -22.77 37.11
CA SER A 466 16.26 -22.62 37.17
C SER A 466 15.66 -23.45 38.33
N ARG A 467 16.18 -23.27 39.54
CA ARG A 467 15.58 -23.81 40.78
C ARG A 467 15.80 -22.88 41.96
N LEU A 468 14.86 -21.98 42.21
CA LEU A 468 14.47 -21.45 43.52
C LEU A 468 13.19 -20.60 43.37
N ALA A 469 12.33 -20.60 44.39
CA ALA A 469 11.11 -19.79 44.51
C ALA A 469 9.98 -20.00 43.46
N GLN A 470 9.35 -21.18 43.46
CA GLN A 470 7.89 -21.26 43.17
C GLN A 470 7.12 -21.25 44.50
N THR A 471 6.63 -20.07 44.88
CA THR A 471 5.78 -19.91 46.08
C THR A 471 4.40 -20.50 45.81
N GLN A 472 4.11 -21.67 46.40
CA GLN A 472 2.81 -22.32 46.32
C GLN A 472 1.76 -21.59 47.18
N MET A 473 1.14 -20.53 46.64
CA MET A 473 -0.11 -20.03 47.20
C MET A 473 -1.26 -21.00 46.85
N ARG A 474 -1.73 -21.74 47.86
CA ARG A 474 -2.97 -22.52 47.75
C ARG A 474 -4.19 -21.59 47.79
N THR A 475 -4.66 -21.14 46.63
CA THR A 475 -6.00 -20.55 46.50
C THR A 475 -7.01 -21.64 46.18
N PHE A 476 -7.89 -21.95 47.14
CA PHE A 476 -9.07 -22.78 46.90
C PHE A 476 -10.09 -21.99 46.09
N ILE A 477 -10.05 -22.13 44.77
CA ILE A 477 -11.15 -21.75 43.88
C ILE A 477 -11.55 -23.01 43.12
N ALA A 478 -12.74 -23.53 43.43
CA ALA A 478 -13.30 -24.65 42.69
C ALA A 478 -13.55 -24.21 41.23
N PRO A 479 -13.19 -25.04 40.23
CA PRO A 479 -13.58 -24.78 38.85
C PRO A 479 -15.08 -25.02 38.72
N THR A 480 -15.90 -24.01 39.00
CA THR A 480 -17.30 -24.00 38.59
C THR A 480 -17.31 -24.08 37.07
N VAL A 481 -17.65 -25.27 36.55
CA VAL A 481 -17.78 -25.53 35.12
C VAL A 481 -18.98 -24.75 34.60
N THR A 482 -18.78 -23.47 34.30
CA THR A 482 -19.60 -22.77 33.33
C THR A 482 -19.30 -23.39 31.97
N ARG A 483 -20.04 -24.45 31.62
CA ARG A 483 -20.33 -24.73 30.22
C ARG A 483 -20.83 -23.41 29.65
N ARG A 484 -20.04 -22.76 28.79
CA ARG A 484 -20.56 -21.62 28.03
C ARG A 484 -21.75 -22.15 27.26
N ALA A 485 -22.93 -21.59 27.55
CA ALA A 485 -24.11 -21.83 26.75
C ALA A 485 -23.76 -21.55 25.29
N ASP A 486 -23.97 -22.53 24.42
CA ASP A 486 -23.78 -22.33 23.00
C ASP A 486 -24.93 -21.42 22.54
N PHE A 487 -24.61 -20.16 22.26
CA PHE A 487 -25.60 -19.11 21.98
C PHE A 487 -26.53 -19.49 20.82
N VAL A 488 -26.02 -20.26 19.85
CA VAL A 488 -26.82 -20.77 18.73
C VAL A 488 -27.80 -21.84 19.21
N GLN A 489 -27.36 -22.72 20.12
CA GLN A 489 -28.21 -23.76 20.71
C GLN A 489 -29.30 -23.15 21.61
N GLU A 490 -28.99 -22.15 22.43
CA GLU A 490 -30.00 -21.50 23.27
C GLU A 490 -30.97 -20.63 22.45
N LEU A 491 -30.51 -19.93 21.42
CA LEU A 491 -31.39 -19.20 20.49
C LEU A 491 -32.32 -20.17 19.75
N TYR A 492 -31.79 -21.29 19.25
CA TYR A 492 -32.58 -22.32 18.59
C TYR A 492 -33.60 -22.99 19.53
N LEU A 493 -33.22 -23.31 20.77
CA LEU A 493 -34.13 -23.84 21.79
C LEU A 493 -35.17 -22.81 22.26
N LYS A 494 -34.86 -21.51 22.20
CA LYS A 494 -35.79 -20.42 22.50
C LYS A 494 -36.84 -20.27 21.40
N GLU A 495 -36.43 -20.26 20.12
CA GLU A 495 -37.35 -20.22 18.98
C GLU A 495 -38.25 -21.47 18.92
N LEU A 496 -37.68 -22.66 19.13
CA LEU A 496 -38.48 -23.90 19.22
C LEU A 496 -39.51 -23.90 20.35
N LYS A 497 -39.22 -23.25 21.49
CA LYS A 497 -40.18 -23.09 22.59
C LYS A 497 -41.17 -21.96 22.38
N ALA A 498 -40.83 -20.95 21.57
CA ALA A 498 -41.73 -19.87 21.19
C ALA A 498 -42.72 -20.30 20.08
N TYR A 499 -42.35 -21.29 19.25
CA TYR A 499 -43.19 -21.80 18.18
C TYR A 499 -44.42 -22.56 18.71
N LYS A 500 -45.57 -21.89 18.71
CA LYS A 500 -46.89 -22.54 18.76
C LYS A 500 -47.39 -22.75 17.32
N PRO A 501 -47.58 -23.99 16.85
CA PRO A 501 -48.26 -24.21 15.58
C PRO A 501 -49.70 -23.67 15.67
N ALA A 502 -50.19 -23.06 14.59
CA ALA A 502 -51.59 -22.68 14.50
C ALA A 502 -52.46 -23.95 14.57
N PRO A 503 -53.62 -23.91 15.26
CA PRO A 503 -54.52 -25.06 15.29
C PRO A 503 -55.04 -25.32 13.89
N ILE A 504 -54.77 -26.53 13.37
CA ILE A 504 -55.24 -26.99 12.06
C ILE A 504 -56.77 -26.96 12.10
N LYS A 505 -57.39 -26.23 11.16
CA LYS A 505 -58.84 -26.25 10.99
C LYS A 505 -59.17 -27.26 9.90
N ASP A 506 -60.30 -27.96 10.03
CA ASP A 506 -60.74 -28.95 9.03
C ASP A 506 -60.91 -28.36 7.61
N SER A 507 -60.99 -27.03 7.49
CA SER A 507 -60.98 -26.29 6.22
C SER A 507 -59.64 -26.32 5.47
N ASP A 508 -58.50 -26.50 6.13
CA ASP A 508 -57.18 -26.44 5.47
C ASP A 508 -56.92 -27.62 4.53
N ALA A 509 -57.66 -28.73 4.69
CA ALA A 509 -57.61 -29.88 3.78
C ALA A 509 -58.22 -29.60 2.39
N ALA A 510 -59.09 -28.60 2.26
CA ALA A 510 -59.80 -28.32 1.00
C ALA A 510 -58.93 -27.66 -0.09
N GLY A 511 -57.74 -27.15 0.26
CA GLY A 511 -56.89 -26.38 -0.65
C GLY A 511 -55.90 -27.19 -1.50
N GLN A 512 -55.68 -28.48 -1.22
CA GLN A 512 -54.62 -29.28 -1.88
C GLN A 512 -55.11 -30.42 -2.79
N VAL A 513 -56.43 -30.59 -2.96
CA VAL A 513 -56.98 -31.56 -3.93
C VAL A 513 -57.98 -30.84 -4.83
N ALA A 514 -57.65 -30.71 -6.12
CA ALA A 514 -58.56 -30.10 -7.09
C ALA A 514 -59.79 -30.98 -7.31
N THR A 515 -60.98 -30.42 -7.09
CA THR A 515 -62.25 -31.15 -7.27
C THR A 515 -62.44 -31.54 -8.74
N PHE A 516 -62.41 -32.84 -9.02
CA PHE A 516 -62.49 -33.38 -10.37
C PHE A 516 -63.90 -33.17 -10.95
N ASN A 517 -64.01 -32.29 -11.95
CA ASN A 517 -65.24 -32.08 -12.73
C ASN A 517 -65.16 -32.86 -14.04
N LEU A 518 -66.18 -33.66 -14.34
CA LEU A 518 -66.25 -34.37 -15.63
C LEU A 518 -66.43 -33.35 -16.77
N PRO A 519 -65.79 -33.55 -17.94
CA PRO A 519 -66.01 -32.71 -19.10
C PRO A 519 -67.48 -32.74 -19.54
N LYS A 520 -68.03 -31.59 -19.89
CA LYS A 520 -69.37 -31.53 -20.51
C LYS A 520 -69.32 -32.18 -21.88
N THR A 521 -70.35 -32.97 -22.21
CA THR A 521 -70.56 -33.52 -23.55
C THR A 521 -70.58 -32.40 -24.60
N PRO A 522 -69.90 -32.57 -25.75
CA PRO A 522 -69.90 -31.56 -26.81
C PRO A 522 -71.31 -31.42 -27.40
N LYS A 523 -71.72 -30.18 -27.67
CA LYS A 523 -72.92 -29.90 -28.48
C LYS A 523 -72.62 -30.16 -29.96
N SER A 524 -73.58 -30.73 -30.68
CA SER A 524 -73.47 -30.90 -32.14
C SER A 524 -73.39 -29.53 -32.85
N PRO A 525 -72.57 -29.36 -33.91
CA PRO A 525 -72.37 -28.06 -34.56
C PRO A 525 -73.57 -27.53 -35.37
N GLU A 526 -74.55 -28.37 -35.71
CA GLU A 526 -75.56 -28.06 -36.75
C GLU A 526 -76.68 -27.09 -36.30
N GLU A 527 -76.84 -26.85 -35.01
CA GLU A 527 -77.91 -25.97 -34.48
C GLU A 527 -77.59 -24.47 -34.57
N THR A 528 -76.30 -24.09 -34.65
CA THR A 528 -75.90 -22.67 -34.68
C THR A 528 -75.99 -22.04 -36.07
N ASP A 529 -75.87 -22.84 -37.14
CA ASP A 529 -75.87 -22.34 -38.53
C ASP A 529 -77.30 -22.13 -39.08
N LEU A 530 -78.29 -22.82 -38.51
CA LEU A 530 -79.71 -22.62 -38.82
C LEU A 530 -80.24 -21.29 -38.27
N ALA A 531 -79.65 -20.77 -37.19
CA ALA A 531 -80.05 -19.51 -36.58
C ALA A 531 -79.45 -18.26 -37.26
N SER A 532 -78.28 -18.39 -37.89
CA SER A 532 -77.67 -17.36 -38.76
C SER A 532 -78.42 -17.26 -40.09
N SER A 533 -78.61 -18.38 -40.78
CA SER A 533 -79.26 -18.43 -42.09
C SER A 533 -80.72 -17.96 -42.08
N LEU A 534 -81.49 -18.26 -41.03
CA LEU A 534 -82.84 -17.68 -40.85
C LEU A 534 -82.83 -16.16 -40.67
N LYS A 535 -81.84 -15.61 -39.94
CA LYS A 535 -81.69 -14.16 -39.77
C LYS A 535 -81.28 -13.45 -41.05
N GLU A 536 -80.40 -14.07 -41.83
CA GLU A 536 -79.94 -13.54 -43.11
C GLU A 536 -81.09 -13.49 -44.13
N TYR A 537 -82.00 -14.46 -44.10
CA TYR A 537 -83.22 -14.50 -44.90
C TYR A 537 -84.34 -13.57 -44.39
N GLU A 538 -84.42 -13.29 -43.07
CA GLU A 538 -85.30 -12.23 -42.55
C GLU A 538 -84.76 -10.82 -42.84
N SER A 539 -83.44 -10.64 -42.98
CA SER A 539 -82.80 -9.34 -43.24
C SER A 539 -82.74 -8.93 -44.72
N MET A 540 -83.63 -9.47 -45.56
CA MET A 540 -83.79 -9.04 -46.95
C MET A 540 -83.97 -7.51 -47.06
N ALA A 541 -83.40 -6.94 -48.11
CA ALA A 541 -83.99 -5.78 -48.79
C ALA A 541 -83.89 -6.02 -50.31
N VAL A 542 -85.05 -6.12 -50.96
CA VAL A 542 -85.16 -6.08 -52.42
C VAL A 542 -85.31 -4.62 -52.81
N GLU A 543 -84.29 -4.02 -53.42
CA GLU A 543 -84.41 -2.70 -54.05
C GLU A 543 -84.36 -2.82 -55.57
N VAL A 544 -85.25 -2.07 -56.22
CA VAL A 544 -85.48 -2.05 -57.67
C VAL A 544 -84.85 -0.78 -58.27
N GLU A 545 -84.40 -0.91 -59.51
CA GLU A 545 -83.72 0.06 -60.37
C GLU A 545 -83.92 1.56 -60.10
N GLY A 546 -82.79 2.30 -60.09
CA GLY A 546 -82.65 3.43 -61.01
C GLY A 546 -82.16 4.78 -60.47
N GLN A 547 -80.84 5.03 -60.50
CA GLN A 547 -80.28 6.33 -60.91
C GLN A 547 -78.81 6.16 -61.36
N ALA A 548 -78.31 7.01 -62.25
CA ALA A 548 -77.07 6.78 -63.01
C ALA A 548 -76.05 7.93 -62.97
N ALA A 549 -74.80 7.63 -63.37
CA ALA A 549 -73.64 8.53 -63.63
C ALA A 549 -73.01 9.22 -62.40
N ALA A 550 -71.69 9.47 -62.27
CA ALA A 550 -70.42 8.99 -62.90
C ALA A 550 -69.24 9.46 -61.98
N ASP A 551 -67.92 9.28 -62.21
CA ASP A 551 -67.12 8.76 -63.33
C ASP A 551 -65.70 8.29 -62.86
N ALA A 552 -64.94 7.64 -63.76
CA ALA A 552 -63.47 7.59 -63.93
C ALA A 552 -62.47 7.41 -62.74
N GLY A 553 -61.53 6.44 -62.87
CA GLY A 553 -60.22 6.55 -62.16
C GLY A 553 -59.35 5.30 -61.89
N GLN A 554 -59.05 4.44 -62.88
CA GLN A 554 -57.95 3.42 -62.82
C GLN A 554 -56.93 3.71 -63.95
N PRO A 555 -55.62 3.34 -63.88
CA PRO A 555 -55.05 1.99 -63.64
C PRO A 555 -54.02 1.93 -62.47
N ALA A 556 -53.60 0.78 -61.90
CA ALA A 556 -53.01 -0.47 -62.43
C ALA A 556 -51.52 -0.31 -62.91
N ALA A 557 -50.62 -1.31 -62.84
CA ALA A 557 -50.82 -2.75 -62.69
C ALA A 557 -49.52 -3.55 -62.31
N VAL A 558 -49.66 -4.88 -62.13
CA VAL A 558 -48.77 -5.98 -62.65
C VAL A 558 -47.48 -6.31 -61.84
N VAL A 559 -47.04 -7.56 -61.59
CA VAL A 559 -47.50 -8.98 -61.77
C VAL A 559 -46.52 -9.86 -60.92
N GLU A 560 -46.94 -10.87 -60.13
CA GLU A 560 -47.11 -12.31 -60.48
C GLU A 560 -45.81 -13.03 -60.95
N ASP A 561 -45.56 -14.34 -60.76
CA ASP A 561 -46.09 -15.35 -59.81
C ASP A 561 -45.24 -16.66 -59.85
N TRP A 562 -45.65 -17.70 -59.11
CA TRP A 562 -45.40 -19.16 -59.23
C TRP A 562 -44.16 -19.76 -59.95
N LEU A 563 -43.57 -20.79 -59.32
CA LEU A 563 -43.52 -22.22 -59.74
C LEU A 563 -42.82 -23.00 -58.59
N VAL A 564 -43.40 -23.99 -57.88
CA VAL A 564 -43.93 -25.32 -58.32
C VAL A 564 -42.80 -26.19 -58.86
N GLU A 565 -42.52 -27.44 -58.47
CA GLU A 565 -42.94 -28.45 -57.46
C GLU A 565 -41.96 -29.64 -57.67
N GLU A 566 -41.79 -30.52 -56.67
CA GLU A 566 -41.41 -31.96 -56.82
C GLU A 566 -40.05 -32.29 -57.53
N GLU A 567 -39.45 -33.49 -57.45
CA GLU A 567 -39.82 -34.78 -56.84
C GLU A 567 -38.55 -35.47 -56.25
N GLU A 568 -38.64 -36.75 -55.88
CA GLU A 568 -37.59 -37.59 -55.27
C GLU A 568 -36.41 -37.88 -56.22
N ASP A 569 -35.18 -38.11 -55.71
CA ASP A 569 -34.60 -39.47 -55.67
C ASP A 569 -33.12 -39.57 -55.19
N ASP A 570 -32.83 -40.81 -54.83
CA ASP A 570 -31.69 -41.48 -54.22
C ASP A 570 -30.20 -41.15 -54.55
N ALA A 571 -29.39 -41.40 -53.51
CA ALA A 571 -28.12 -42.17 -53.54
C ALA A 571 -26.82 -41.65 -54.23
N HIS A 572 -25.88 -41.27 -53.34
CA HIS A 572 -24.53 -41.87 -53.20
C HIS A 572 -23.37 -41.66 -54.22
N HIS A 573 -22.17 -41.52 -53.61
CA HIS A 573 -20.81 -41.59 -54.19
C HIS A 573 -20.38 -40.42 -55.12
N GLY A 574 -19.19 -39.82 -54.97
CA GLY A 574 -18.17 -39.93 -53.93
C GLY A 574 -16.78 -39.60 -54.48
N HIS A 575 -15.93 -38.94 -53.68
CA HIS A 575 -14.48 -39.16 -53.64
C HIS A 575 -13.80 -38.53 -52.42
#